data_AF-A0A1F2WIY5-F1
#
_entry.id   AF-A0A1F2WIY5-F1
#
_cell.length_a   1.000
_cell.length_b   1.000
_cell.length_c   1.000
_cell.angle_alpha   90.00
_cell.angle_beta   90.00
_cell.angle_gamma   90.00
#
_symmetry.space_group_name_H-M   'P 1'
#
loop_
_entity.id
_entity.type
_entity.pdbx_description
1 polymer ?
#
loop_
_entity_poly.entity_id
_entity_poly.type
_entity_poly.pdbx_seq_one_letter_code
_entity_poly.pdbx_strand_id
1 'polypeptide(L)' 'MIPVKGYVEYKRREFCKDVKCPVQMELNELEEGAAGYEEKRLVCKEHCRFTTHQFHYWLIDKGYIIIRPEK' A
#
# COMPACT_ATOMS: atom_id res chain seq x y z
N MET A 1 -16.20 -0.51 -2.23
CA MET A 1 -15.62 -0.97 -3.51
C MET A 1 -16.37 -2.25 -3.87
N ILE A 2 -16.74 -2.42 -5.14
CA ILE A 2 -17.45 -3.63 -5.59
C ILE A 2 -16.37 -4.62 -6.05
N PRO A 3 -16.23 -5.80 -5.41
CA PRO A 3 -15.26 -6.79 -5.84
C PRO A 3 -15.53 -7.20 -7.28
N VAL A 4 -14.49 -7.22 -8.12
CA VAL A 4 -14.62 -7.70 -9.50
C VAL A 4 -14.58 -9.22 -9.47
N LYS A 5 -15.70 -9.86 -9.85
CA LYS A 5 -15.83 -11.32 -9.85
C LYS A 5 -14.71 -11.97 -10.67
N GLY A 6 -14.00 -12.93 -10.07
CA GLY A 6 -12.88 -13.63 -10.70
C GLY A 6 -11.51 -12.96 -10.52
N TYR A 7 -11.43 -11.82 -9.81
CA TYR A 7 -10.19 -11.10 -9.54
C TYR A 7 -9.91 -11.02 -8.03
N VAL A 8 -8.63 -10.84 -7.70
CA VAL A 8 -8.16 -10.57 -6.33
C VAL A 8 -7.89 -9.07 -6.21
N GLU A 9 -8.40 -8.44 -5.15
CA GLU A 9 -8.17 -7.04 -4.87
C GLU A 9 -6.84 -6.82 -4.15
N TYR A 10 -6.14 -5.73 -4.50
CA TYR A 10 -4.96 -5.26 -3.79
C TYR A 10 -5.33 -4.89 -2.35
N LYS A 11 -4.57 -5.41 -1.37
CA LYS A 11 -4.80 -5.10 0.05
C LYS A 11 -4.00 -3.88 0.47
N ARG A 12 -4.58 -3.06 1.34
CA ARG A 12 -3.91 -1.89 1.90
C ARG A 12 -2.56 -2.29 2.53
N ARG A 13 -1.50 -1.58 2.14
CA ARG A 13 -0.10 -1.76 2.59
C ARG A 13 0.55 -3.07 2.17
N GLU A 14 -0.06 -3.84 1.28
CA GLU A 14 0.51 -5.10 0.79
C GLU A 14 1.87 -4.89 0.14
N PHE A 15 1.99 -3.91 -0.76
CA PHE A 15 3.27 -3.50 -1.36
C PHE A 15 4.33 -3.18 -0.29
N CYS A 16 3.99 -2.28 0.63
CA CYS A 16 4.93 -1.81 1.66
C CYS A 16 5.41 -2.94 2.58
N LYS A 17 4.57 -3.94 2.84
CA LYS A 17 4.93 -5.13 3.63
C LYS A 17 5.83 -6.06 2.83
N ASP A 18 5.51 -6.31 1.56
CA ASP A 18 6.29 -7.19 0.68
C ASP A 18 7.73 -6.66 0.48
N VAL A 19 7.88 -5.36 0.19
CA VAL A 19 9.20 -4.72 0.02
C VAL A 19 9.89 -4.38 1.35
N LYS A 20 9.31 -4.78 2.49
CA LYS A 20 9.82 -4.49 3.84
C LYS A 20 10.15 -3.01 4.04
N CYS A 21 9.22 -2.13 3.67
CA CYS A 21 9.36 -0.69 3.87
C CYS A 21 9.65 -0.40 5.36
N PRO A 22 10.77 0.28 5.70
CA PRO A 22 11.13 0.51 7.11
C PRO A 22 10.03 1.23 7.89
N VAL A 23 9.42 2.26 7.28
CA VAL A 23 8.29 2.99 7.88
C VAL A 23 7.10 2.05 8.14
N GLN A 24 6.81 1.11 7.23
CA GLN A 24 5.73 0.15 7.43
C GLN A 24 6.07 -0.88 8.51
N MET A 25 7.33 -1.28 8.65
CA MET A 25 7.75 -2.21 9.69
C MET A 25 7.56 -1.57 11.07
N GLU A 26 8.02 -0.33 11.25
CA GLU A 26 7.80 0.45 12.48
C GLU A 26 6.30 0.67 12.75
N LEU A 27 5.52 1.02 11.71
CA LEU A 27 4.07 1.19 11.85
C LEU A 27 3.32 -0.09 12.25
N ASN A 28 3.88 -1.28 11.99
CA ASN A 28 3.26 -2.53 12.41
C ASN A 28 3.45 -2.80 13.92
N GLU A 29 4.42 -2.15 14.55
CA GLU A 29 4.72 -2.29 15.99
C GLU A 29 3.92 -1.30 16.85
N LEU A 30 3.35 -0.27 16.21
CA LEU A 30 2.55 0.77 16.88
C LEU A 30 1.06 0.43 16.80
N GLU A 31 0.33 0.79 17.87
CA GLU A 31 -1.12 0.68 17.89
C GLU A 31 -1.75 1.67 16.90
N GLU A 32 -2.62 1.18 16.02
CA GLU A 32 -3.30 2.01 15.03
C GLU A 32 -4.18 3.07 15.71
N GLY A 33 -3.99 4.33 15.32
CA GLY A 33 -4.72 5.46 15.89
C GLY A 33 -4.04 6.11 17.11
N ALA A 34 -2.98 5.52 17.66
CA ALA A 34 -2.16 6.18 18.67
C ALA A 34 -1.42 7.39 18.06
N ALA A 35 -1.07 8.37 18.91
CA ALA A 35 -0.38 9.60 18.46
C ALA A 35 0.91 9.29 17.69
N GLY A 36 1.75 8.39 18.20
CA GLY A 36 3.00 7.98 17.53
C GLY A 36 2.76 7.24 16.20
N TYR A 37 1.66 6.49 16.09
CA TYR A 37 1.28 5.86 14.82
C TYR A 37 0.87 6.88 13.78
N GLU A 38 0.03 7.85 14.13
CA GLU A 38 -0.43 8.88 13.18
C GLU A 38 0.71 9.82 12.77
N GLU A 39 1.62 10.17 13.70
CA GLU A 39 2.83 10.93 13.38
C GLU A 39 3.70 10.18 12.36
N LYS A 40 4.03 8.91 12.62
CA LYS A 40 4.82 8.11 11.68
C LYS A 40 4.10 7.92 10.34
N ARG A 41 2.77 7.82 10.36
CA ARG A 41 1.94 7.67 9.16
C ARG A 41 1.98 8.91 8.26
N LEU A 42 2.29 10.11 8.77
CA LEU A 42 2.49 11.30 7.94
C LEU A 42 3.62 11.08 6.92
N VAL A 43 4.68 10.35 7.29
CA VAL A 43 5.76 10.00 6.35
C VAL A 43 5.21 9.21 5.16
N CYS A 44 4.29 8.27 5.37
CA CYS A 44 3.67 7.53 4.27
C CYS A 44 2.78 8.42 3.38
N LYS A 45 2.17 9.47 3.92
CA LYS A 45 1.24 10.35 3.20
C LYS A 45 1.97 11.43 2.39
N GLU A 46 2.99 12.04 2.97
CA GLU A 46 3.60 13.27 2.46
C GLU A 46 5.01 13.05 1.92
N HIS A 47 5.70 12.03 2.42
CA HIS A 47 7.14 11.81 2.17
C HIS A 47 7.45 10.34 1.85
N CYS A 48 6.56 9.69 1.09
CA CYS A 48 6.76 8.30 0.72
C CYS A 48 8.08 8.16 -0.06
N ARG A 49 8.96 7.27 0.41
CA ARG A 49 10.25 6.97 -0.23
C ARG A 49 10.14 6.19 -1.54
N PHE A 50 8.99 5.60 -1.83
CA PHE A 50 8.75 4.82 -3.04
C PHE A 50 7.96 5.65 -4.04
N THR A 51 8.32 5.51 -5.32
CA THR A 51 7.62 6.19 -6.40
C THR A 51 6.41 5.39 -6.88
N THR A 52 5.46 6.07 -7.52
CA THR A 52 4.32 5.43 -8.20
C THR A 52 4.79 4.40 -9.23
N HIS A 53 5.92 4.66 -9.91
CA HIS A 53 6.53 3.74 -10.87
C HIS A 53 6.94 2.43 -10.20
N GLN A 54 7.66 2.49 -9.07
CA GLN A 54 8.07 1.28 -8.34
C GLN A 54 6.86 0.46 -7.87
N PHE A 55 5.81 1.13 -7.37
CA PHE A 55 4.57 0.46 -7.01
C PHE A 55 3.90 -0.21 -8.22
N HIS A 56 3.84 0.49 -9.36
CA HIS A 56 3.22 -0.05 -10.56
C HIS A 56 3.98 -1.25 -11.15
N TYR A 57 5.31 -1.20 -11.17
CA TYR A 57 6.12 -2.35 -11.58
C TYR A 57 5.92 -3.55 -10.66
N TRP A 58 5.82 -3.31 -9.35
CA TRP A 58 5.51 -4.38 -8.40
C TRP A 58 4.12 -4.99 -8.65
N LEU A 59 3.11 -4.19 -9.01
CA LEU A 59 1.79 -4.73 -9.37
C LEU A 59 1.89 -5.68 -10.58
N ILE A 60 2.64 -5.28 -11.61
CA ILE A 60 2.87 -6.11 -12.81
C ILE A 60 3.59 -7.41 -12.44
N ASP A 61 4.66 -7.32 -11.63
CA ASP A 61 5.44 -8.47 -11.18
C ASP A 61 4.59 -9.50 -10.41
N LYS A 62 3.66 -9.02 -9.59
CA LYS A 62 2.71 -9.89 -8.84
C LYS A 62 1.50 -10.34 -9.67
N GLY A 63 1.40 -9.95 -10.94
CA GLY A 63 0.31 -10.34 -11.84
C GLY A 63 -1.00 -9.58 -11.62
N TYR A 64 -0.98 -8.42 -10.95
CA TYR A 64 -2.15 -7.55 -10.87
C TYR A 64 -2.38 -6.85 -12.20
N ILE A 65 -3.66 -6.58 -12.47
CA ILE A 65 -4.09 -5.73 -13.58
C ILE A 65 -4.85 -4.52 -13.04
N ILE A 66 -4.72 -3.37 -13.68
CA ILE A 66 -5.51 -2.18 -13.36
C ILE A 66 -6.81 -2.24 -14.15
N ILE A 67 -7.93 -2.24 -13.43
CA ILE A 67 -9.26 -2.22 -14.01
C ILE A 67 -9.84 -0.81 -13.83
N ARG A 68 -10.21 -0.16 -14.94
CA ARG A 68 -10.93 1.11 -14.92
C ARG A 68 -12.42 0.83 -15.20
N PRO A 69 -13.34 1.15 -14.29
CA PRO A 69 -14.77 1.03 -14.58
C PRO A 69 -15.18 1.99 -15.71
N GLU A 70 -16.25 1.67 -16.44
CA GLU A 70 -16.77 2.51 -17.53
C GLU A 70 -17.50 3.78 -17.04
N LYS A 71 -17.91 3.81 -15.77
CA LYS A 71 -18.70 4.89 -15.15
C LYS A 71 -18.02 5.40 -13.89
#